data_AF-A0A4Y2FZL9-F1
#
_entry.id   AF-A0A4Y2FZL9-F1
#
_cell.length_a   1.000
_cell.length_b   1.000
_cell.length_c   1.000
_cell.angle_alpha   90.00
_cell.angle_beta   90.00
_cell.angle_gamma   90.00
#
_symmetry.space_group_name_H-M   'P 1'
#
loop_
_entity.id
_entity.type
_entity.pdbx_description
1 polymer ?
#
loop_
_entity_poly.entity_id
_entity_poly.type
_entity_poly.pdbx_seq_one_letter_code
_entity_poly.pdbx_strand_id
1 'polypeptide(L)'
;MASFVSWNCRGLKNKLSDLKDIINIYQPACIALQETHLKETDRIQIKHYSIRNTYHNSDRASGGVALLISEDIPSTTLHLNTNLQATAVRIHIQSLITVCS
;
A
#
# COMPACT_ATOMS: atom_id res chain seq x y z
N MET A 1 0.43 -9.38 17.42
CA MET A 1 -0.89 -8.81 17.03
C MET A 1 -0.72 -8.21 15.65
N ALA A 2 -1.65 -8.42 14.70
CA ALA A 2 -1.50 -7.87 13.36
C ALA A 2 -1.63 -6.33 13.41
N SER A 3 -0.61 -5.62 12.92
CA SER A 3 -0.59 -4.15 12.84
C SER A 3 -0.91 -3.69 11.42
N PHE A 4 -1.53 -2.52 11.31
CA PHE A 4 -1.91 -1.90 10.04
C PHE A 4 -1.47 -0.46 10.05
N VAL A 5 -0.92 0.02 8.94
CA VAL A 5 -0.49 1.41 8.79
C VAL A 5 -1.26 2.04 7.63
N SER A 6 -1.75 3.27 7.82
CA SER A 6 -2.24 4.12 6.73
C SER A 6 -1.40 5.39 6.70
N TRP A 7 -0.88 5.76 5.53
CA TRP A 7 0.02 6.89 5.39
C TRP A 7 -0.14 7.62 4.06
N ASN A 8 -0.55 8.88 4.14
CA ASN A 8 -0.45 9.81 3.02
C ASN A 8 1.01 10.28 2.91
N CYS A 9 1.74 9.70 1.96
CA CYS A 9 3.18 9.87 1.85
C CYS A 9 3.62 11.10 1.04
N ARG A 10 2.69 11.74 0.29
CA ARG A 10 2.95 12.91 -0.57
C ARG A 10 4.21 12.77 -1.43
N GLY A 11 4.30 11.64 -2.13
CA GLY A 11 5.44 11.25 -2.95
C GLY A 11 6.32 10.20 -2.28
N LEU A 12 6.12 8.93 -2.66
CA LEU A 12 6.76 7.80 -1.99
C LEU A 12 8.28 7.70 -2.25
N LYS A 13 8.74 8.12 -3.44
CA LYS A 13 10.16 7.97 -3.84
C LYS A 13 11.13 8.60 -2.86
N ASN A 14 10.82 9.80 -2.39
CA ASN A 14 11.66 10.55 -1.45
C ASN A 14 11.49 10.08 0.00
N LYS A 15 10.66 9.06 0.21
CA LYS A 15 10.14 8.59 1.49
C LYS A 15 10.35 7.10 1.72
N LEU A 16 11.18 6.47 0.90
CA LEU A 16 11.53 5.05 1.01
C LEU A 16 12.31 4.70 2.28
N SER A 17 13.10 5.63 2.84
CA SER A 17 13.78 5.39 4.13
C SER A 17 12.76 5.33 5.25
N ASP A 18 11.91 6.35 5.38
CA ASP A 18 10.82 6.42 6.35
C ASP A 18 9.91 5.17 6.26
N LEU A 19 9.60 4.72 5.04
CA LEU A 19 8.84 3.48 4.82
C LEU A 19 9.55 2.24 5.38
N LYS A 20 10.86 2.12 5.17
CA LYS A 20 11.65 1.00 5.71
C LYS A 20 11.68 1.04 7.24
N ASP A 21 11.79 2.23 7.82
CA ASP A 21 11.77 2.39 9.28
C ASP A 21 10.42 1.98 9.86
N ILE A 22 9.31 2.38 9.23
CA ILE A 22 7.95 1.92 9.58
C ILE A 22 7.88 0.38 9.53
N ILE A 23 8.39 -0.24 8.47
CA ILE A 23 8.37 -1.70 8.33
C ILE A 23 9.21 -2.38 9.42
N ASN A 24 10.41 -1.87 9.69
CA ASN A 24 11.33 -2.45 10.66
C ASN A 24 10.80 -2.34 12.09
N ILE A 25 10.15 -1.22 12.44
CA ILE A 25 9.64 -0.96 13.78
C ILE A 25 8.33 -1.72 14.02
N TYR A 26 7.39 -1.68 13.06
CA TYR A 26 6.01 -2.12 13.30
C TYR A 26 5.65 -3.47 12.67
N GLN A 27 6.45 -3.95 11.70
CA GLN A 27 6.19 -5.16 10.92
C GLN A 27 4.70 -5.34 10.52
N PRO A 28 4.09 -4.33 9.85
CA PRO A 28 2.67 -4.32 9.58
C PRO A 28 2.22 -5.46 8.66
N ALA A 29 1.06 -6.02 8.97
CA ALA A 29 0.37 -6.95 8.07
C ALA A 29 0.06 -6.29 6.71
N CYS A 30 -0.27 -5.00 6.74
CA CYS A 30 -0.52 -4.19 5.56
C CYS A 30 -0.22 -2.71 5.81
N ILE A 31 0.31 -2.04 4.79
CA ILE A 31 0.50 -0.59 4.73
C ILE A 31 -0.32 -0.05 3.56
N ALA A 32 -1.27 0.83 3.86
CA ALA A 32 -2.01 1.60 2.88
C ALA A 32 -1.34 2.95 2.66
N LEU A 33 -0.90 3.22 1.43
CA LEU A 33 -0.24 4.45 1.04
C LEU A 33 -1.16 5.30 0.14
N GLN A 34 -1.23 6.59 0.43
CA GLN A 34 -1.94 7.57 -0.40
C GLN A 34 -0.98 8.67 -0.90
N GLU A 35 -1.36 9.33 -2.00
CA GLU A 35 -0.54 10.34 -2.67
C GLU A 35 0.86 9.80 -2.99
N THR A 36 0.91 8.60 -3.58
CA THR A 36 2.19 7.91 -3.85
C THR A 36 3.01 8.62 -4.91
N HIS A 37 2.36 9.33 -5.84
CA HIS A 37 2.95 10.03 -6.99
C HIS A 37 3.88 9.12 -7.80
N LEU A 38 3.56 7.83 -7.87
CA LEU A 38 4.30 6.87 -8.68
C LEU A 38 3.76 6.86 -10.11
N LYS A 39 4.66 6.64 -11.05
CA LYS A 39 4.37 6.28 -12.44
C LYS A 39 4.54 4.77 -12.61
N GLU A 40 3.95 4.21 -13.65
CA GLU A 40 4.11 2.77 -13.99
C GLU A 40 5.57 2.39 -14.28
N THR A 41 6.38 3.35 -14.75
CA THR A 41 7.83 3.17 -14.95
C THR A 41 8.61 3.06 -13.64
N ASP A 42 8.00 3.45 -12.51
CA ASP A 42 8.66 3.45 -11.21
C ASP A 42 8.60 2.07 -10.58
N ARG A 43 9.74 1.40 -10.53
CA ARG A 43 9.87 0.09 -9.90
C ARG A 43 10.24 0.25 -8.44
N ILE A 44 9.28 0.01 -7.56
CA ILE A 44 9.51 -0.07 -6.11
C ILE A 44 9.40 -1.54 -5.69
N GLN A 45 10.44 -2.02 -5.02
CA GLN A 45 10.48 -3.35 -4.42
C GLN A 45 10.82 -3.21 -2.95
N ILE A 46 10.03 -3.86 -2.11
CA ILE A 46 10.20 -3.91 -0.67
C ILE A 46 10.25 -5.38 -0.29
N LYS A 47 11.34 -5.79 0.37
CA LYS A 47 11.57 -7.19 0.73
C LYS A 47 10.46 -7.67 1.68
N HIS A 48 9.96 -8.89 1.46
CA HIS A 48 8.88 -9.51 2.26
C HIS A 48 7.50 -8.84 2.13
N TYR A 49 7.34 -7.91 1.19
CA TYR A 49 6.06 -7.24 0.92
C TYR A 49 5.72 -7.28 -0.57
N SER A 50 4.52 -7.78 -0.86
CA SER A 50 3.89 -7.64 -2.15
C SER A 50 3.25 -6.26 -2.28
N ILE A 51 3.49 -5.57 -3.40
CA ILE A 51 2.94 -4.24 -3.67
C ILE A 51 1.79 -4.31 -4.69
N ARG A 52 0.71 -3.57 -4.44
CA ARG A 52 -0.44 -3.38 -5.36
C ARG A 52 -0.70 -1.90 -5.53
N ASN A 53 -0.54 -1.40 -6.75
CA ASN A 53 -0.62 0.02 -7.07
C ASN A 53 -1.81 0.35 -7.95
N THR A 54 -2.41 1.51 -7.72
CA THR A 54 -3.25 2.20 -8.70
C THR A 54 -2.59 3.53 -9.01
N TYR A 55 -2.08 3.66 -10.24
CA TYR A 55 -1.44 4.87 -10.72
C TYR A 55 -2.48 5.91 -11.16
N HIS A 56 -2.06 7.16 -11.25
CA HIS A 56 -2.85 8.20 -11.91
C HIS A 56 -2.54 8.20 -13.41
N ASN A 57 -3.58 8.13 -14.24
CA ASN A 57 -3.46 8.17 -15.70
C ASN A 57 -3.21 9.59 -16.20
N SER A 58 -2.16 10.26 -15.70
CA SER A 58 -1.71 11.54 -16.22
C SER A 58 -0.20 11.58 -16.32
N ASP A 59 0.31 12.40 -17.23
CA ASP A 59 1.75 12.55 -17.43
C ASP A 59 2.45 13.21 -16.21
N ARG A 60 1.67 13.94 -15.41
CA ARG A 60 2.09 14.42 -14.09
C ARG A 60 1.95 13.31 -13.05
N ALA A 61 3.01 13.12 -12.25
CA ALA A 61 2.94 12.30 -11.04
C ALA A 61 2.09 13.03 -9.97
N SER A 62 0.85 12.60 -9.79
CA SER A 62 -0.09 13.14 -8.79
C SER A 62 -1.05 12.06 -8.31
N GLY A 63 -1.60 12.17 -7.11
CA GLY A 63 -2.51 11.17 -6.56
C GLY A 63 -1.86 9.80 -6.43
N GLY A 64 -2.63 8.75 -6.73
CA GLY A 64 -2.17 7.37 -6.70
C GLY A 64 -2.19 6.77 -5.30
N VAL A 65 -2.47 5.47 -5.25
CA VAL A 65 -2.55 4.69 -4.02
C VAL A 65 -1.77 3.39 -4.16
N ALA A 66 -1.28 2.87 -3.04
CA ALA A 66 -0.61 1.58 -3.01
C ALA A 66 -0.97 0.80 -1.73
N LEU A 67 -1.05 -0.52 -1.83
CA LEU A 67 -1.04 -1.41 -0.68
C LEU A 67 0.27 -2.21 -0.69
N LEU A 68 0.98 -2.22 0.43
CA LEU A 68 2.06 -3.16 0.70
C LEU A 68 1.51 -4.21 1.66
N ILE A 69 1.55 -5.47 1.25
CA ILE A 69 1.00 -6.59 2.01
C ILE A 69 2.14 -7.53 2.37
N SER A 70 2.25 -7.89 3.65
CA SER A 70 3.23 -8.89 4.11
C SER A 70 3.04 -10.20 3.35
N GLU A 71 4.13 -10.75 2.81
CA GLU A 71 4.13 -12.02 2.09
C GLU A 71 3.90 -13.23 3.02
N ASP A 72 4.12 -13.04 4.33
CA ASP A 72 3.90 -14.08 5.34
C ASP A 72 2.41 -14.28 5.68
N ILE A 73 1.52 -13.43 5.14
CA ILE A 73 0.09 -13.45 5.44
C ILE A 73 -0.72 -13.80 4.19
N PRO A 74 -1.58 -14.83 4.25
CA PRO A 74 -2.49 -15.16 3.15
C PRO A 74 -3.37 -13.97 2.79
N SER A 75 -3.35 -13.58 1.52
CA SER A 75 -4.12 -12.45 1.03
C SER A 75 -4.64 -12.68 -0.39
N THR A 76 -5.69 -11.95 -0.76
CA THR A 76 -6.30 -12.00 -2.10
C THR A 76 -6.71 -10.61 -2.52
N THR A 77 -6.29 -10.17 -3.71
CA THR A 77 -6.71 -8.87 -4.24
C THR A 77 -8.21 -8.89 -4.55
N LEU A 78 -8.87 -7.77 -4.25
CA LEU A 78 -10.25 -7.54 -4.58
C LEU A 78 -10.33 -6.55 -5.73
N HIS A 79 -11.06 -6.92 -6.78
CA HIS A 79 -11.37 -6.02 -7.88
C HIS A 79 -12.48 -5.06 -7.44
N LEU A 80 -12.18 -3.77 -7.46
CA LEU A 80 -13.15 -2.73 -7.16
C LEU A 80 -13.77 -2.24 -8.46
N ASN A 81 -15.11 -2.20 -8.52
CA ASN A 81 -15.83 -1.55 -9.60
C ASN A 81 -16.07 -0.08 -9.24
N THR A 82 -15.05 0.76 -9.42
CA THR A 82 -15.09 2.18 -9.08
C THR A 82 -14.19 3.01 -10.00
N ASN A 83 -14.57 4.27 -10.20
CA ASN A 83 -13.74 5.26 -10.90
C ASN A 83 -12.74 5.96 -9.97
N LEU A 84 -12.79 5.66 -8.66
CA LEU A 84 -11.85 6.20 -7.68
C LEU A 84 -10.49 5.51 -7.78
N GLN A 85 -9.43 6.23 -7.41
CA GLN A 85 -8.11 5.65 -7.23
C GLN A 85 -8.09 4.81 -5.94
N ALA A 86 -8.41 3.53 -6.07
CA ALA A 86 -8.51 2.62 -4.95
C ALA A 86 -7.96 1.24 -5.31
N THR A 87 -7.24 0.64 -4.37
CA THR A 87 -6.84 -0.77 -4.39
C THR A 87 -7.37 -1.43 -3.13
N ALA A 88 -7.88 -2.66 -3.26
CA ALA A 88 -8.36 -3.44 -2.14
C ALA A 88 -7.71 -4.82 -2.10
N VAL A 89 -7.49 -5.30 -0.88
CA VAL A 89 -6.98 -6.63 -0.59
C VAL A 89 -7.73 -7.19 0.61
N ARG A 90 -8.08 -8.47 0.53
CA ARG A 90 -8.54 -9.26 1.67
C ARG A 90 -7.34 -9.95 2.30
N ILE A 91 -7.18 -9.82 3.60
CA ILE A 91 -6.05 -10.39 4.36
C ILE A 91 -6.64 -11.33 5.42
N HIS A 92 -6.09 -12.53 5.52
CA HIS A 92 -6.53 -13.54 6.49
C HIS A 92 -5.71 -13.42 7.77
N ILE A 93 -6.34 -12.90 8.82
CA ILE A 93 -5.77 -12.79 10.17
C ILE A 93 -6.77 -13.31 11.20
N GLN A 94 -6.28 -13.74 12.36
CA GLN A 94 -7.11 -14.21 13.48
C GLN A 94 -7.78 -13.04 14.24
N SER A 95 -8.38 -12.08 13.52
CA SER A 95 -9.09 -10.94 14.09
C SER A 95 -10.12 -10.41 13.11
N LEU A 96 -11.31 -10.05 13.60
CA LEU A 96 -12.31 -9.32 12.82
C LEU A 96 -12.00 -7.82 12.93
N ILE A 97 -11.69 -7.19 11.80
CA ILE A 97 -11.35 -5.77 11.75
C ILE A 97 -12.17 -5.11 10.64
N THR A 98 -12.84 -4.01 10.96
CA THR A 98 -13.49 -3.12 9.98
C THR A 98 -12.86 -1.75 10.10
N VAL A 99 -12.19 -1.31 9.03
CA VAL A 99 -11.54 0.00 8.95
C VAL A 99 -11.93 0.63 7.62
N CYS A 100 -12.36 1.89 7.64
CA CYS A 100 -12.64 2.70 6.47
C CYS A 100 -11.75 3.96 6.51
N SER A 101 -11.28 4.38 5.34
CA SER A 101 -10.52 5.61 5.13
C SER A 101 -10.74 6.09 3.70
#